data_AF-A0A8T4M494-F1
#
_entry.id   AF-A0A8T4M494-F1
#
_cell.length_a   1.000
_cell.length_b   1.000
_cell.length_c   1.000
_cell.angle_alpha   90.00
_cell.angle_beta   90.00
_cell.angle_gamma   90.00
#
_symmetry.space_group_name_H-M   'P 1'
#
loop_
_entity.id
_entity.type
_entity.pdbx_description
1 polymer ?
#
loop_
_entity_poly.entity_id
_entity_poly.type
_entity_poly.pdbx_seq_one_letter_code
_entity_poly.pdbx_strand_id
1 'polypeptide(L)'
;TYPNATTATLTQSGSTVSDEVNYIYSALFNFTLPDEGNYTVGTSARDVNDNTASNTIRIVAVSSDDSVSFNTSGASYFTILDSCSSTPIANSSANGITTTIPAGLYKVTLYTEKPEITFNNASLNSTLSGTAFKYDELESVTYTVPSNRRYVRVFNVSTNGTEYSDLQVYYNYTPDEATLVAQASLEFQKCEEVNSTCTWNSTSVTTGLNTTTNNITGYANSSSLWAVLEPAYTEPETNTVYITRTETGTVTKEKDVFKDKEKIVEKFVSTHLIQNPPEIEVYETGTASVEVQLRNDGTTTFEDIKLAAISSASQITASLSSDTIPKLEPGQTTSVRLTASSSNAPLGSYSIALSATSGDYSEAVSVPVAVVKFLKSEKLEAQRQIEFGLSLAMQNQECREFADTLDQANKALKDGDAALALRLANDAIAGCKQALALAGTEAGPLTGLFAGRLLQGDWANSAVIGAVGAVIALTLVLLKKLVTPKRKEDEIAKQLADEGEDGASGAQQEYSNKIKPAE
;
A
#
# COMPACT_ATOMS: atom_id res chain seq x y z
N THR A 1 -26.05 -33.18 -4.73
CA THR A 1 -25.69 -34.54 -4.26
C THR A 1 -26.02 -34.66 -2.80
N TYR A 2 -26.76 -35.70 -2.43
CA TYR A 2 -27.15 -36.06 -1.07
C TYR A 2 -26.03 -36.82 -0.33
N PRO A 3 -26.11 -36.96 1.00
CA PRO A 3 -25.14 -37.70 1.80
C PRO A 3 -24.95 -39.17 1.36
N ASN A 4 -26.02 -39.82 0.87
CA ASN A 4 -25.99 -41.18 0.33
C ASN A 4 -25.45 -41.27 -1.12
N ALA A 5 -24.78 -40.21 -1.60
CA ALA A 5 -24.25 -40.03 -2.95
C ALA A 5 -25.29 -39.98 -4.09
N THR A 6 -26.60 -39.99 -3.79
CA THR A 6 -27.62 -39.78 -4.82
C THR A 6 -27.63 -38.32 -5.29
N THR A 7 -28.15 -38.06 -6.49
CA THR A 7 -28.24 -36.72 -7.07
C THR A 7 -29.68 -36.37 -7.40
N ALA A 8 -30.12 -35.17 -7.05
CA ALA A 8 -31.34 -34.57 -7.59
C ALA A 8 -31.00 -33.26 -8.31
N THR A 9 -31.75 -32.98 -9.37
CA THR A 9 -31.73 -31.70 -10.07
C THR A 9 -32.74 -30.78 -9.42
N LEU A 10 -32.28 -29.65 -8.88
CA LEU A 10 -33.16 -28.64 -8.30
C LEU A 10 -33.90 -27.90 -9.43
N THR A 11 -35.18 -27.64 -9.22
CA THR A 11 -35.98 -26.84 -10.15
C THR A 11 -35.88 -25.37 -9.73
N GLN A 12 -35.62 -24.50 -10.69
CA GLN A 12 -35.57 -23.06 -10.46
C GLN A 12 -36.95 -22.55 -10.01
N SER A 13 -37.00 -21.84 -8.88
CA SER A 13 -38.23 -21.27 -8.31
C SER A 13 -38.48 -19.82 -8.74
N GLY A 14 -37.46 -19.13 -9.27
CA GLY A 14 -37.60 -17.79 -9.84
C GLY A 14 -36.33 -17.30 -10.54
N SER A 15 -36.46 -16.23 -11.32
CA SER A 15 -35.32 -15.46 -11.86
C SER A 15 -35.60 -13.98 -11.80
N THR A 16 -34.54 -13.20 -11.59
CA THR A 16 -34.54 -11.75 -11.77
C THR A 16 -33.34 -11.34 -12.63
N VAL A 17 -33.54 -10.33 -13.46
CA VAL A 17 -32.46 -9.60 -14.11
C VAL A 17 -32.22 -8.37 -13.25
N SER A 18 -31.11 -8.31 -12.53
CA SER A 18 -30.83 -7.22 -11.60
C SER A 18 -30.06 -6.07 -12.27
N ASP A 19 -29.44 -6.32 -13.42
CA ASP A 19 -28.69 -5.33 -14.18
C ASP A 19 -28.66 -5.71 -15.66
N GLU A 20 -29.38 -4.95 -16.51
CA GLU A 20 -29.43 -5.17 -17.96
C GLU A 20 -28.15 -4.70 -18.68
N VAL A 21 -27.35 -3.83 -18.05
CA VAL A 21 -26.10 -3.31 -18.64
C VAL A 21 -24.96 -4.29 -18.40
N ASN A 22 -24.90 -4.87 -17.19
CA ASN A 22 -23.88 -5.85 -16.81
C ASN A 22 -24.34 -7.31 -16.95
N TYR A 23 -25.55 -7.55 -17.47
CA TYR A 23 -26.15 -8.88 -17.67
C TYR A 23 -26.09 -9.76 -16.42
N ILE A 24 -26.47 -9.20 -15.27
CA ILE A 24 -26.49 -9.93 -14.01
C ILE A 24 -27.84 -10.65 -13.89
N TYR A 25 -27.79 -11.97 -14.07
CA TYR A 25 -28.92 -12.87 -13.89
C TYR A 25 -28.85 -13.51 -12.51
N SER A 26 -29.94 -13.44 -11.76
CA SER A 26 -30.11 -14.17 -10.51
C SER A 26 -31.17 -15.25 -10.69
N ALA A 27 -30.86 -16.48 -10.28
CA ALA A 27 -31.79 -17.59 -10.25
C ALA A 27 -31.96 -18.07 -8.81
N LEU A 28 -33.21 -18.24 -8.39
CA LEU A 28 -33.54 -18.74 -7.07
C LEU A 28 -33.86 -20.23 -7.15
N PHE A 29 -33.33 -20.99 -6.20
CA PHE A 29 -33.61 -22.42 -6.02
C PHE A 29 -34.00 -22.64 -4.56
N ASN A 30 -35.15 -23.26 -4.33
CA ASN A 30 -35.59 -23.64 -2.99
C ASN A 30 -35.36 -25.13 -2.79
N PHE A 31 -34.73 -25.50 -1.68
CA PHE A 31 -34.45 -26.88 -1.36
C PHE A 31 -34.55 -27.11 0.15
N THR A 32 -35.25 -28.17 0.54
CA THR A 32 -35.33 -28.63 1.93
C THR A 32 -34.46 -29.86 2.07
N LEU A 33 -33.60 -29.87 3.09
CA LEU A 33 -32.65 -30.95 3.36
C LEU A 33 -33.40 -32.08 4.10
N PRO A 34 -33.62 -33.27 3.49
CA PRO A 34 -34.44 -34.31 4.10
C PRO A 34 -33.69 -35.12 5.17
N ASP A 35 -32.37 -35.28 4.98
CA ASP A 35 -31.51 -36.11 5.83
C ASP A 35 -30.37 -35.27 6.41
N GLU A 36 -29.82 -35.70 7.54
CA GLU A 36 -28.55 -35.16 8.06
C GLU A 36 -27.37 -35.56 7.16
N GLY A 37 -26.33 -34.72 7.16
CA GLY A 37 -25.05 -35.02 6.55
C GLY A 37 -24.57 -33.97 5.55
N ASN A 38 -23.56 -34.34 4.77
CA ASN A 38 -22.90 -33.46 3.82
C ASN A 38 -23.62 -33.45 2.47
N TYR A 39 -24.02 -32.26 2.04
CA TYR A 39 -24.60 -31.97 0.75
C TYR A 39 -23.62 -31.19 -0.10
N THR A 40 -23.63 -31.47 -1.40
CA THR A 40 -22.92 -30.67 -2.39
C THR A 40 -23.92 -30.14 -3.41
N VAL A 41 -24.01 -28.81 -3.50
CA VAL A 41 -24.86 -28.10 -4.45
C VAL A 41 -23.96 -27.58 -5.56
N GLY A 42 -24.06 -28.20 -6.73
CA GLY A 42 -23.41 -27.72 -7.94
C GLY A 42 -24.38 -26.82 -8.71
N THR A 43 -23.89 -25.67 -9.18
CA THR A 43 -24.62 -24.80 -10.09
C THR A 43 -23.80 -24.62 -11.37
N SER A 44 -24.48 -24.57 -12.51
CA SER A 44 -23.85 -24.25 -13.79
C SER A 44 -24.75 -23.33 -14.59
N ALA A 45 -24.18 -22.26 -15.11
CA ALA A 45 -24.81 -21.37 -16.08
C ALA A 45 -24.15 -21.59 -17.44
N ARG A 46 -24.95 -21.58 -18.50
CA ARG A 46 -24.50 -21.65 -19.89
C ARG A 46 -25.05 -20.44 -20.64
N ASP A 47 -24.19 -19.67 -21.30
CA ASP A 47 -24.63 -18.54 -22.12
C ASP A 47 -25.09 -19.00 -23.52
N VAL A 48 -25.59 -18.05 -24.32
CA VAL A 48 -26.05 -18.30 -25.71
C VAL A 48 -24.92 -18.68 -26.68
N ASN A 49 -23.66 -18.45 -26.29
CA ASN A 49 -22.47 -18.81 -27.05
C ASN A 49 -21.85 -20.13 -26.54
N ASP A 50 -22.60 -20.91 -25.76
CA ASP A 50 -22.19 -22.18 -25.17
C ASP A 50 -21.06 -22.09 -24.13
N ASN A 51 -20.71 -20.90 -23.63
CA ASN A 51 -19.78 -20.74 -22.52
C ASN A 51 -20.44 -21.17 -21.23
N THR A 52 -19.76 -22.00 -20.44
CA THR A 52 -20.24 -22.46 -19.14
C THR A 52 -19.41 -21.89 -17.99
N ALA A 53 -20.11 -21.39 -16.97
CA ALA A 53 -19.55 -21.10 -15.65
C ALA A 53 -20.19 -22.04 -14.64
N SER A 54 -19.40 -22.61 -13.73
CA SER A 54 -19.91 -23.51 -12.70
C SER A 54 -19.37 -23.14 -11.33
N ASN A 55 -20.20 -23.30 -10.30
CA ASN A 55 -19.80 -23.16 -8.91
C ASN A 55 -20.27 -24.37 -8.11
N THR A 56 -19.66 -24.62 -6.97
CA THR A 56 -20.05 -25.71 -6.07
C THR A 56 -19.97 -25.24 -4.63
N ILE A 57 -21.06 -25.43 -3.90
CA ILE A 57 -21.19 -25.08 -2.49
C ILE A 57 -21.41 -26.37 -1.70
N ARG A 58 -20.85 -26.44 -0.49
CA ARG A 58 -21.11 -27.53 0.46
C ARG A 58 -22.02 -27.03 1.56
N ILE A 59 -22.98 -27.86 1.97
CA ILE A 59 -23.92 -27.58 3.05
C ILE A 59 -23.88 -28.79 3.99
N VAL A 60 -23.91 -28.56 5.29
CA VAL A 60 -24.02 -29.63 6.29
C VAL A 60 -25.39 -29.50 6.95
N ALA A 61 -26.23 -30.52 6.79
CA ALA A 61 -27.51 -30.60 7.48
C ALA A 61 -27.33 -31.33 8.81
N VAL A 62 -27.85 -30.75 9.89
CA VAL A 62 -27.83 -31.33 11.23
C VAL A 62 -29.24 -31.29 11.82
N SER A 63 -29.59 -32.25 12.68
CA SER A 63 -30.92 -32.32 13.32
C SER A 63 -30.96 -31.75 14.73
N SER A 64 -29.80 -31.48 15.32
CA SER A 64 -29.69 -30.94 16.66
C SER A 64 -29.22 -29.49 16.62
N ASP A 65 -29.90 -28.66 17.38
CA ASP A 65 -29.37 -27.36 17.76
C ASP A 65 -28.60 -27.46 19.08
N ASP A 66 -27.53 -26.70 19.19
CA ASP A 66 -26.78 -26.48 20.42
C ASP A 66 -27.19 -25.16 21.07
N SER A 67 -27.45 -25.22 22.38
CA SER A 67 -27.60 -24.01 23.20
C SER A 67 -26.22 -23.53 23.62
N VAL A 68 -25.75 -22.44 23.01
CA VAL A 68 -24.42 -21.88 23.25
C VAL A 68 -24.54 -20.66 24.16
N SER A 69 -23.77 -20.65 25.26
CA SER A 69 -23.74 -19.55 26.21
C SER A 69 -22.30 -19.25 26.67
N PHE A 70 -21.72 -18.17 26.16
CA PHE A 70 -20.36 -17.76 26.54
C PHE A 70 -20.18 -16.24 26.48
N ASN A 71 -19.14 -15.78 27.17
CA ASN A 71 -18.67 -14.40 27.21
C ASN A 71 -17.35 -14.26 26.45
N THR A 72 -17.05 -13.05 26.03
CA THR A 72 -15.73 -12.67 25.52
C THR A 72 -15.04 -11.71 26.48
N SER A 73 -13.72 -11.60 26.42
CA SER A 73 -12.95 -10.61 27.18
C SER A 73 -12.01 -9.86 26.23
N GLY A 74 -11.92 -8.54 26.37
CA GLY A 74 -11.11 -7.65 25.52
C GLY A 74 -11.71 -7.28 24.16
N ALA A 75 -12.76 -7.96 23.71
CA ALA A 75 -13.51 -7.58 22.52
C ALA A 75 -14.62 -6.57 22.86
N SER A 76 -14.80 -5.54 22.02
CA SER A 76 -15.94 -4.62 22.11
C SER A 76 -17.25 -5.30 21.71
N TYR A 77 -17.20 -6.19 20.72
CA TYR A 77 -18.28 -7.08 20.32
C TYR A 77 -17.73 -8.25 19.50
N PHE A 78 -18.56 -9.24 19.22
CA PHE A 78 -18.20 -10.35 18.35
C PHE A 78 -19.38 -10.83 17.50
N THR A 79 -19.07 -11.50 16.41
CA THR A 79 -20.05 -12.08 15.48
C THR A 79 -19.80 -13.56 15.28
N ILE A 80 -20.86 -14.35 15.29
CA ILE A 80 -20.86 -15.75 14.88
C ILE A 80 -21.37 -15.80 13.44
N LEU A 81 -20.52 -16.26 12.54
CA LEU A 81 -20.76 -16.35 11.11
C LEU A 81 -20.79 -17.82 10.72
N ASP A 82 -21.65 -18.16 9.77
CA ASP A 82 -21.61 -19.46 9.13
C ASP A 82 -20.24 -19.66 8.43
N SER A 83 -19.57 -20.80 8.67
CA SER A 83 -18.23 -21.02 8.11
C SER A 83 -18.22 -21.14 6.58
N CYS A 84 -19.34 -21.56 5.97
CA CYS A 84 -19.44 -21.79 4.54
C CYS A 84 -19.83 -20.52 3.77
N SER A 85 -20.84 -19.78 4.25
CA SER A 85 -21.39 -18.60 3.57
C SER A 85 -20.87 -17.27 4.12
N SER A 86 -20.22 -17.28 5.30
CA SER A 86 -19.90 -16.08 6.08
C SER A 86 -21.11 -15.20 6.40
N THR A 87 -22.33 -15.74 6.37
CA THR A 87 -23.53 -15.00 6.78
C THR A 87 -23.60 -14.91 8.30
N PRO A 88 -23.89 -13.73 8.89
CA PRO A 88 -24.08 -13.60 10.33
C PRO A 88 -25.24 -14.46 10.82
N ILE A 89 -24.97 -15.32 11.79
CA ILE A 89 -25.97 -16.12 12.50
C ILE A 89 -26.40 -15.39 13.76
N ALA A 90 -25.42 -14.85 14.50
CA ALA A 90 -25.68 -14.08 15.68
C ALA A 90 -24.64 -12.98 15.88
N ASN A 91 -25.11 -11.83 16.38
CA ASN A 91 -24.28 -10.72 16.80
C ASN A 91 -24.41 -10.56 18.31
N SER A 92 -23.31 -10.34 18.99
CA SER A 92 -23.28 -10.19 20.44
C SER A 92 -22.72 -8.84 20.86
N SER A 93 -23.01 -8.45 22.10
CA SER A 93 -22.35 -7.32 22.77
C SER A 93 -21.13 -7.82 23.57
N ALA A 94 -20.29 -6.92 24.08
CA ALA A 94 -19.13 -7.27 24.91
C ALA A 94 -19.44 -8.25 26.08
N ASN A 95 -20.68 -8.27 26.58
CA ASN A 95 -21.08 -9.04 27.76
C ASN A 95 -21.40 -10.52 27.49
N GLY A 96 -21.26 -10.99 26.25
CA GLY A 96 -21.50 -12.39 25.89
C GLY A 96 -22.83 -12.65 25.18
N ILE A 97 -23.03 -13.91 24.82
CA ILE A 97 -24.19 -14.39 24.06
C ILE A 97 -24.84 -15.58 24.75
N THR A 98 -26.15 -15.69 24.63
CA THR A 98 -26.89 -16.94 24.87
C THR A 98 -27.84 -17.11 23.71
N THR A 99 -27.59 -18.12 22.87
CA THR A 99 -28.36 -18.37 21.65
C THR A 99 -28.42 -19.86 21.34
N THR A 100 -29.39 -20.26 20.53
CA THR A 100 -29.49 -21.60 19.97
C THR A 100 -29.05 -21.53 18.52
N ILE A 101 -28.07 -22.35 18.15
CA ILE A 101 -27.54 -22.44 16.78
C ILE A 101 -27.47 -23.92 16.39
N PRO A 102 -27.54 -24.27 15.10
CA PRO A 102 -27.33 -25.65 14.65
C PRO A 102 -26.01 -26.22 15.18
N ALA A 103 -25.90 -27.52 15.40
CA ALA A 103 -24.59 -28.12 15.70
C ALA A 103 -23.64 -27.95 14.50
N GLY A 104 -22.40 -27.48 14.72
CA GLY A 104 -21.48 -27.27 13.60
C GLY A 104 -20.22 -26.47 13.92
N LEU A 105 -19.51 -26.12 12.85
CA LEU A 105 -18.30 -25.30 12.89
C LEU A 105 -18.61 -23.89 12.39
N TYR A 106 -18.13 -22.89 13.11
CA TYR A 106 -18.48 -21.49 12.91
C TYR A 106 -17.25 -20.61 12.75
N LYS A 107 -17.40 -19.51 12.03
CA LYS A 107 -16.41 -18.44 12.04
C LYS A 107 -16.78 -17.46 13.14
N VAL A 108 -15.89 -17.25 14.10
CA VAL A 108 -16.09 -16.30 15.21
C VAL A 108 -15.13 -15.13 15.05
N THR A 109 -15.67 -13.95 14.80
CA THR A 109 -14.87 -12.72 14.64
C THR A 109 -15.05 -11.83 15.87
N LEU A 110 -13.94 -11.54 16.55
CA LEU A 110 -13.83 -10.61 17.66
C LEU A 110 -13.38 -9.25 17.12
N TYR A 111 -14.15 -8.22 17.45
CA TYR A 111 -13.80 -6.84 17.16
C TYR A 111 -13.25 -6.20 18.42
N THR A 112 -11.93 -6.00 18.44
CA THR A 112 -11.22 -5.31 19.52
C THR A 112 -10.92 -3.87 19.07
N GLU A 113 -10.28 -3.07 19.92
CA GLU A 113 -9.78 -1.76 19.48
C GLU A 113 -8.81 -1.92 18.31
N LYS A 114 -7.79 -2.78 18.48
CA LYS A 114 -6.82 -3.26 17.49
C LYS A 114 -6.18 -4.51 18.07
N PRO A 115 -6.05 -5.67 17.37
CA PRO A 115 -6.51 -6.02 16.02
C PRO A 115 -7.90 -6.72 15.97
N GLU A 116 -8.45 -6.93 14.78
CA GLU A 116 -9.59 -7.85 14.59
C GLU A 116 -9.08 -9.30 14.59
N ILE A 117 -9.81 -10.21 15.24
CA ILE A 117 -9.38 -11.60 15.44
C ILE A 117 -10.49 -12.55 14.99
N THR A 118 -10.20 -13.44 14.05
CA THR A 118 -11.16 -14.41 13.53
C THR A 118 -10.70 -15.84 13.80
N PHE A 119 -11.53 -16.63 14.48
CA PHE A 119 -11.38 -18.07 14.64
C PHE A 119 -12.20 -18.76 13.56
N ASN A 120 -11.55 -19.45 12.63
CA ASN A 120 -12.19 -20.15 11.53
C ASN A 120 -12.50 -21.61 11.92
N ASN A 121 -13.69 -22.07 11.54
CA ASN A 121 -14.18 -23.43 11.83
C ASN A 121 -14.16 -23.77 13.33
N ALA A 122 -14.52 -22.82 14.19
CA ALA A 122 -14.64 -23.00 15.63
C ALA A 122 -15.86 -23.86 15.98
N SER A 123 -15.67 -24.92 16.78
CA SER A 123 -16.77 -25.72 17.32
C SER A 123 -17.47 -24.96 18.44
N LEU A 124 -18.73 -24.56 18.21
CA LEU A 124 -19.57 -23.91 19.21
C LEU A 124 -20.67 -24.87 19.67
N ASN A 125 -20.63 -25.28 20.94
CA ASN A 125 -21.60 -26.23 21.49
C ASN A 125 -21.95 -25.89 22.95
N SER A 126 -22.87 -26.67 23.54
CA SER A 126 -23.34 -26.47 24.92
C SER A 126 -22.31 -26.63 26.04
N THR A 127 -21.11 -27.14 25.74
CA THR A 127 -20.01 -27.25 26.73
C THR A 127 -19.22 -25.96 26.87
N LEU A 128 -19.29 -25.06 25.87
CA LEU A 128 -18.72 -23.72 25.97
C LEU A 128 -19.44 -22.95 27.07
N SER A 129 -18.67 -22.45 28.02
CA SER A 129 -19.16 -21.63 29.13
C SER A 129 -18.10 -20.65 29.61
N GLY A 130 -18.53 -19.63 30.35
CA GLY A 130 -17.64 -18.60 30.87
C GLY A 130 -17.01 -17.75 29.76
N THR A 131 -15.77 -17.31 29.95
CA THR A 131 -15.04 -16.53 28.94
C THR A 131 -14.42 -17.44 27.89
N ALA A 132 -15.08 -17.58 26.74
CA ALA A 132 -14.65 -18.53 25.72
C ALA A 132 -13.55 -18.02 24.80
N PHE A 133 -13.57 -16.72 24.51
CA PHE A 133 -12.55 -16.07 23.70
C PHE A 133 -12.05 -14.83 24.43
N LYS A 134 -10.72 -14.70 24.49
CA LYS A 134 -10.05 -13.65 25.24
C LYS A 134 -8.98 -12.98 24.39
N TYR A 135 -9.01 -11.66 24.42
CA TYR A 135 -8.00 -10.76 23.91
C TYR A 135 -7.47 -9.92 25.07
N ASP A 136 -6.15 -9.83 25.21
CA ASP A 136 -5.51 -8.91 26.15
C ASP A 136 -4.35 -8.19 25.44
N GLU A 137 -4.43 -6.87 25.27
CA GLU A 137 -3.28 -6.08 24.85
C GLU A 137 -2.28 -5.96 26.00
N LEU A 138 -0.98 -6.12 25.71
CA LEU A 138 0.08 -6.01 26.70
C LEU A 138 0.84 -4.69 26.50
N GLU A 139 0.53 -3.70 27.33
CA GLU A 139 1.21 -2.38 27.31
C GLU A 139 2.67 -2.47 27.73
N SER A 140 3.01 -3.42 28.61
CA SER A 140 4.39 -3.66 29.04
C SER A 140 4.73 -5.14 28.87
N VAL A 141 5.79 -5.38 28.11
CA VAL A 141 6.21 -6.72 27.71
C VAL A 141 7.52 -7.03 28.42
N THR A 142 7.50 -8.00 29.32
CA THR A 142 8.71 -8.47 30.02
C THR A 142 9.51 -9.48 29.19
N TYR A 143 8.96 -9.95 28.07
CA TYR A 143 9.59 -10.89 27.17
C TYR A 143 10.66 -10.23 26.30
N THR A 144 11.80 -10.92 26.15
CA THR A 144 12.88 -10.49 25.26
C THR A 144 12.38 -10.45 23.82
N VAL A 145 12.50 -9.29 23.18
CA VAL A 145 12.22 -9.13 21.75
C VAL A 145 13.25 -9.91 20.93
N PRO A 146 12.89 -10.50 19.77
CA PRO A 146 13.87 -11.14 18.89
C PRO A 146 15.00 -10.17 18.49
N SER A 147 16.21 -10.69 18.28
CA SER A 147 17.35 -9.89 17.86
C SER A 147 17.02 -9.10 16.58
N ASN A 148 17.44 -7.84 16.50
CA ASN A 148 17.19 -6.95 15.37
C ASN A 148 15.70 -6.70 15.09
N ARG A 149 14.85 -6.81 16.12
CA ARG A 149 13.42 -6.45 16.07
C ARG A 149 13.06 -5.53 17.23
N ARG A 150 12.02 -4.73 17.02
CA ARG A 150 11.32 -4.02 18.09
C ARG A 150 9.82 -4.34 18.04
N TYR A 151 9.18 -4.27 19.19
CA TYR A 151 7.73 -4.42 19.28
C TYR A 151 7.05 -3.17 18.69
N VAL A 152 6.11 -3.41 17.78
CA VAL A 152 5.08 -2.44 17.40
C VAL A 152 3.89 -2.63 18.34
N ARG A 153 3.41 -3.87 18.46
CA ARG A 153 2.34 -4.28 19.39
C ARG A 153 2.57 -5.69 19.89
N VAL A 154 2.08 -5.96 21.10
CA VAL A 154 2.07 -7.30 21.70
C VAL A 154 0.72 -7.53 22.36
N PHE A 155 0.12 -8.67 22.07
CA PHE A 155 -1.20 -9.00 22.60
C PHE A 155 -1.35 -10.52 22.76
N ASN A 156 -2.12 -10.92 23.75
CA ASN A 156 -2.44 -12.31 24.02
C ASN A 156 -3.82 -12.64 23.45
N VAL A 157 -3.89 -13.71 22.68
CA VAL A 157 -5.14 -14.31 22.22
C VAL A 157 -5.24 -15.69 22.85
N SER A 158 -6.33 -15.95 23.55
CA SER A 158 -6.59 -17.26 24.14
C SER A 158 -8.06 -17.65 24.00
N THR A 159 -8.31 -18.95 23.93
CA THR A 159 -9.66 -19.49 23.85
C THR A 159 -9.78 -20.79 24.61
N ASN A 160 -10.94 -21.04 25.23
CA ASN A 160 -11.31 -22.35 25.74
C ASN A 160 -12.17 -23.15 24.75
N GLY A 161 -12.47 -22.56 23.58
CA GLY A 161 -13.14 -23.24 22.48
C GLY A 161 -12.26 -24.36 21.97
N THR A 162 -12.75 -25.58 22.06
CA THR A 162 -11.92 -26.78 22.04
C THR A 162 -11.37 -27.10 20.65
N GLU A 163 -11.93 -26.54 19.57
CA GLU A 163 -11.53 -26.87 18.20
C GLU A 163 -11.76 -25.67 17.26
N TYR A 164 -10.73 -25.23 16.53
CA TYR A 164 -10.79 -24.34 15.36
C TYR A 164 -9.66 -24.72 14.39
N SER A 165 -9.81 -24.45 13.09
CA SER A 165 -8.81 -24.81 12.09
C SER A 165 -7.65 -23.82 12.04
N ASP A 166 -7.99 -22.54 12.12
CA ASP A 166 -7.04 -21.45 12.02
C ASP A 166 -7.57 -20.19 12.72
N LEU A 167 -6.63 -19.36 13.11
CA LEU A 167 -6.76 -18.09 13.77
C LEU A 167 -6.17 -17.05 12.84
N GLN A 168 -7.01 -16.14 12.37
CA GLN A 168 -6.64 -15.00 11.55
C GLN A 168 -6.62 -13.75 12.41
N VAL A 169 -5.54 -12.99 12.34
CA VAL A 169 -5.40 -11.68 12.98
C VAL A 169 -5.28 -10.63 11.87
N TYR A 170 -6.15 -9.64 11.89
CA TYR A 170 -6.16 -8.53 10.95
C TYR A 170 -5.86 -7.23 11.69
N TYR A 171 -4.74 -6.60 11.35
CA TYR A 171 -4.28 -5.38 12.01
C TYR A 171 -4.13 -4.24 11.00
N ASN A 172 -4.96 -3.20 11.15
CA ASN A 172 -4.79 -1.93 10.45
C ASN A 172 -3.86 -1.02 11.25
N TYR A 173 -2.66 -0.80 10.74
CA TYR A 173 -1.61 -0.03 11.40
C TYR A 173 -1.59 1.46 11.03
N THR A 174 -2.60 1.96 10.31
CA THR A 174 -2.72 3.40 10.00
C THR A 174 -2.51 4.30 11.22
N PRO A 175 -3.06 3.99 12.41
CA PRO A 175 -2.85 4.86 13.58
C PRO A 175 -1.42 4.86 14.12
N ASP A 176 -0.63 3.83 13.82
CA ASP A 176 0.75 3.67 14.29
C ASP A 176 1.78 4.08 13.23
N GLU A 177 1.32 4.43 12.01
CA GLU A 177 2.15 4.68 10.83
C GLU A 177 3.29 5.66 11.12
N ALA A 178 3.00 6.77 11.81
CA ALA A 178 3.98 7.80 12.15
C ALA A 178 5.09 7.33 13.11
N THR A 179 4.90 6.20 13.78
CA THR A 179 5.87 5.61 14.72
C THR A 179 6.66 4.46 14.11
N LEU A 180 6.29 3.97 12.93
CA LEU A 180 6.97 2.88 12.24
C LEU A 180 8.23 3.40 11.54
N VAL A 181 9.30 2.61 11.62
CA VAL A 181 10.59 2.87 10.94
C VAL A 181 10.66 2.12 9.62
N ALA A 182 10.04 0.94 9.52
CA ALA A 182 10.07 0.14 8.29
C ALA A 182 8.72 -0.55 8.04
N GLN A 183 7.77 0.19 7.47
CA GLN A 183 6.42 -0.31 7.17
C GLN A 183 6.42 -1.55 6.26
N ALA A 184 7.31 -1.58 5.26
CA ALA A 184 7.46 -2.69 4.32
C ALA A 184 8.03 -3.98 4.95
N SER A 185 8.50 -3.90 6.19
CA SER A 185 9.15 -5.00 6.91
C SER A 185 8.37 -5.44 8.15
N LEU A 186 7.10 -5.05 8.26
CA LEU A 186 6.24 -5.51 9.34
C LEU A 186 6.00 -7.02 9.23
N GLU A 187 6.11 -7.71 10.36
CA GLU A 187 5.85 -9.14 10.45
C GLU A 187 5.06 -9.49 11.71
N PHE A 188 4.24 -10.54 11.64
CA PHE A 188 3.73 -11.18 12.83
C PHE A 188 4.68 -12.27 13.30
N GLN A 189 4.88 -12.34 14.61
CA GLN A 189 5.44 -13.51 15.26
C GLN A 189 4.53 -13.97 16.40
N LYS A 190 4.53 -15.28 16.66
CA LYS A 190 3.77 -15.87 17.75
C LYS A 190 4.70 -16.62 18.69
N CYS A 191 4.36 -16.61 19.96
CA CYS A 191 5.00 -17.43 20.97
C CYS A 191 4.58 -18.90 20.84
N GLU A 192 5.52 -19.84 20.81
CA GLU A 192 5.17 -21.28 20.84
C GLU A 192 4.69 -21.72 22.23
N GLU A 193 5.37 -21.26 23.27
CA GLU A 193 5.06 -21.57 24.66
C GLU A 193 4.93 -20.28 25.47
N VAL A 194 3.73 -20.01 25.97
CA VAL A 194 3.50 -18.91 26.92
C VAL A 194 3.95 -19.35 28.31
N ASN A 195 5.27 -19.45 28.51
CA ASN A 195 5.91 -19.68 29.80
C ASN A 195 6.62 -18.37 30.27
N SER A 196 7.51 -18.45 31.27
CA SER A 196 8.26 -17.28 31.76
C SER A 196 9.20 -16.65 30.72
N THR A 197 9.51 -17.36 29.64
CA THR A 197 10.40 -16.95 28.56
C THR A 197 9.76 -17.28 27.21
N CYS A 198 9.07 -16.29 26.62
CA CYS A 198 8.48 -16.48 25.31
C CYS A 198 9.55 -16.73 24.24
N THR A 199 9.47 -17.87 23.55
CA THR A 199 10.26 -18.13 22.34
C THR A 199 9.43 -17.76 21.13
N TRP A 200 9.79 -16.66 20.48
CA TRP A 200 9.11 -16.17 19.29
C TRP A 200 9.42 -17.05 18.08
N ASN A 201 8.39 -17.48 17.36
CA ASN A 201 8.52 -18.25 16.14
C ASN A 201 7.78 -17.58 14.96
N SER A 202 8.55 -17.13 13.97
CA SER A 202 8.04 -16.59 12.72
C SER A 202 7.44 -17.64 11.77
N THR A 203 7.88 -18.91 11.82
CA THR A 203 7.36 -19.96 10.94
C THR A 203 5.99 -20.46 11.35
N SER A 204 5.57 -20.21 12.59
CA SER A 204 4.25 -20.56 13.10
C SER A 204 3.13 -19.62 12.63
N VAL A 205 3.50 -18.52 11.96
CA VAL A 205 2.57 -17.51 11.45
C VAL A 205 2.86 -17.23 9.98
N THR A 206 1.83 -17.36 9.15
CA THR A 206 1.90 -16.82 7.77
C THR A 206 1.48 -15.36 7.80
N THR A 207 2.35 -14.46 7.33
CA THR A 207 2.08 -13.02 7.29
C THR A 207 1.75 -12.56 5.87
N GLY A 208 0.69 -11.76 5.72
CA GLY A 208 0.38 -11.00 4.50
C GLY A 208 0.35 -9.50 4.80
N LEU A 209 1.23 -8.74 4.14
CA LEU A 209 1.37 -7.30 4.32
C LEU A 209 0.86 -6.54 3.08
N ASN A 210 0.06 -5.51 3.29
CA ASN A 210 -0.40 -4.59 2.26
C ASN A 210 -0.17 -3.14 2.73
N THR A 211 0.89 -2.53 2.21
CA THR A 211 1.31 -1.15 2.53
C THR A 211 0.42 -0.08 1.90
N THR A 212 -0.31 -0.39 0.84
CA THR A 212 -1.26 0.56 0.22
C THR A 212 -2.47 0.83 1.12
N THR A 213 -2.91 -0.21 1.84
CA THR A 213 -4.08 -0.15 2.71
C THR A 213 -3.73 -0.10 4.19
N ASN A 214 -2.44 -0.03 4.52
CA ASN A 214 -1.90 -0.06 5.88
C ASN A 214 -2.38 -1.26 6.71
N ASN A 215 -2.41 -2.45 6.10
CA ASN A 215 -2.91 -3.66 6.75
C ASN A 215 -1.86 -4.77 6.78
N ILE A 216 -1.76 -5.44 7.92
CA ILE A 216 -1.01 -6.69 8.07
C ILE A 216 -1.95 -7.78 8.59
N THR A 217 -1.85 -8.95 7.99
CA THR A 217 -2.64 -10.14 8.33
C THR A 217 -1.74 -11.28 8.77
N GLY A 218 -2.12 -11.97 9.84
CA GLY A 218 -1.40 -13.12 10.37
C GLY A 218 -2.32 -14.34 10.47
N TYR A 219 -1.83 -15.51 10.08
CA TYR A 219 -2.56 -16.78 10.18
C TYR A 219 -1.77 -17.78 11.01
N ALA A 220 -2.41 -18.38 12.02
CA ALA A 220 -1.84 -19.49 12.80
C ALA A 220 -2.90 -20.55 13.08
N ASN A 221 -2.51 -21.74 13.50
CA ASN A 221 -3.44 -22.83 13.87
C ASN A 221 -3.75 -22.89 15.37
N SER A 222 -3.27 -21.91 16.14
CA SER A 222 -3.37 -21.92 17.60
C SER A 222 -3.27 -20.50 18.17
N SER A 223 -3.95 -20.29 19.28
CA SER A 223 -3.97 -19.07 20.08
C SER A 223 -2.72 -19.03 20.97
N SER A 224 -2.17 -17.85 21.21
CA SER A 224 -0.99 -17.65 22.05
C SER A 224 -0.77 -16.14 22.24
N LEU A 225 0.41 -15.79 22.74
CA LEU A 225 0.96 -14.44 22.67
C LEU A 225 1.44 -14.14 21.25
N TRP A 226 1.02 -13.00 20.71
CA TRP A 226 1.37 -12.48 19.39
C TRP A 226 2.13 -11.17 19.52
N ALA A 227 3.00 -10.91 18.56
CA ALA A 227 3.63 -9.62 18.36
C ALA A 227 3.57 -9.19 16.90
N VAL A 228 3.34 -7.90 16.70
CA VAL A 228 3.68 -7.20 15.46
C VAL A 228 5.08 -6.63 15.68
N LEU A 229 6.00 -7.01 14.81
CA LEU A 229 7.39 -6.62 14.88
C LEU A 229 7.78 -5.84 13.64
N GLU A 230 8.79 -5.00 13.82
CA GLU A 230 9.55 -4.41 12.71
C GLU A 230 11.05 -4.51 13.03
N PRO A 231 11.94 -4.29 12.06
CA PRO A 231 13.37 -4.18 12.29
C PRO A 231 13.65 -3.21 13.44
N ALA A 232 14.41 -3.67 14.45
CA ALA A 232 15.01 -2.73 15.38
C ALA A 232 15.89 -1.82 14.54
N TYR A 233 15.72 -0.51 14.70
CA TYR A 233 16.71 0.43 14.20
C TYR A 233 18.00 0.14 14.97
N THR A 234 18.86 -0.71 14.41
CA THR A 234 20.26 -0.76 14.79
C THR A 234 20.87 0.46 14.14
N GLU A 235 21.27 1.45 14.93
CA GLU A 235 22.32 2.36 14.47
C GLU A 235 23.42 1.49 13.86
N PRO A 236 23.91 1.79 12.65
CA PRO A 236 24.84 0.91 11.95
C PRO A 236 26.03 0.59 12.86
N GLU A 237 26.28 -0.71 13.10
CA GLU A 237 27.46 -1.13 13.85
C GLU A 237 28.70 -0.54 13.17
N THR A 238 29.46 0.24 13.93
CA THR A 238 30.68 0.91 13.46
C THR A 238 31.75 -0.14 13.16
N ASN A 239 31.81 -0.58 11.90
CA ASN A 239 32.88 -1.42 11.39
C ASN A 239 34.23 -0.70 11.60
N THR A 240 35.06 -1.25 12.49
CA THR A 240 36.33 -0.67 12.93
C THR A 240 37.41 -0.97 11.88
N VAL A 241 37.91 0.05 11.19
CA VAL A 241 39.12 -0.05 10.36
C VAL A 241 40.25 0.71 11.07
N TYR A 242 41.31 -0.01 11.43
CA TYR A 242 42.49 0.56 12.08
C TYR A 242 43.46 1.10 11.04
N ILE A 243 43.68 2.41 11.00
CA ILE A 243 44.76 3.01 10.20
C ILE A 243 45.92 3.33 11.14
N THR A 244 47.02 2.58 11.00
CA THR A 244 48.24 2.83 11.79
C THR A 244 49.10 3.85 11.06
N ARG A 245 49.09 5.12 11.47
CA ARG A 245 50.00 6.14 10.93
C ARG A 245 51.30 6.18 11.75
N THR A 246 52.40 5.73 11.17
CA THR A 246 53.74 5.85 11.75
C THR A 246 54.32 7.24 11.43
N GLU A 247 54.28 8.17 12.38
CA GLU A 247 55.01 9.43 12.25
C GLU A 247 56.47 9.25 12.70
N THR A 248 57.40 9.48 11.77
CA THR A 248 58.84 9.45 12.06
C THR A 248 59.28 10.86 12.45
N GLY A 249 59.10 11.21 13.72
CA GLY A 249 59.64 12.45 14.30
C GLY A 249 61.12 12.30 14.64
N THR A 250 61.98 13.14 14.05
CA THR A 250 63.41 13.20 14.38
C THR A 250 63.59 14.11 15.61
N VAL A 251 63.97 13.55 16.76
CA VAL A 251 64.22 14.31 18.00
C VAL A 251 65.72 14.50 18.22
N THR A 252 66.15 15.76 18.21
CA THR A 252 67.49 16.18 18.65
C THR A 252 67.50 16.32 20.18
N LYS A 253 68.51 15.72 20.81
CA LYS A 253 68.73 15.62 22.26
C LYS A 253 68.62 16.96 23.00
N GLU A 254 67.83 17.01 24.06
CA GLU A 254 68.35 17.33 25.41
C GLU A 254 67.39 16.83 26.50
N LYS A 255 67.96 16.68 27.68
CA LYS A 255 67.58 15.78 28.76
C LYS A 255 66.63 16.50 29.73
N ASP A 256 65.40 16.03 29.84
CA ASP A 256 64.67 16.08 31.12
C ASP A 256 63.58 15.01 31.18
N VAL A 257 63.52 14.36 32.35
CA VAL A 257 62.67 13.21 32.65
C VAL A 257 61.35 13.73 33.20
N PHE A 258 60.30 13.75 32.36
CA PHE A 258 58.92 13.76 32.81
C PHE A 258 58.24 12.47 32.37
N LYS A 259 57.94 11.61 33.35
CA LYS A 259 57.02 10.47 33.20
C LYS A 259 55.59 10.99 33.32
N ASP A 260 55.12 11.73 32.33
CA ASP A 260 53.69 11.86 32.11
C ASP A 260 53.29 10.79 31.10
N LYS A 261 52.52 9.80 31.58
CA LYS A 261 51.77 8.91 30.69
C LYS A 261 50.76 9.81 29.99
N GLU A 262 51.06 10.22 28.75
CA GLU A 262 50.07 10.76 27.84
C GLU A 262 48.91 9.77 27.76
N LYS A 263 47.84 10.11 28.47
CA LYS A 263 46.56 9.43 28.34
C LYS A 263 45.94 9.99 27.07
N ILE A 264 46.14 9.30 25.96
CA ILE A 264 45.44 9.57 24.70
C ILE A 264 43.95 9.45 25.02
N VAL A 265 43.26 10.58 25.08
CA VAL A 265 41.80 10.60 25.17
C VAL A 265 41.32 10.47 23.72
N GLU A 266 41.09 9.24 23.30
CA GLU A 266 40.54 8.92 22.00
C GLU A 266 39.08 9.40 21.97
N LYS A 267 38.85 10.47 21.20
CA LYS A 267 37.51 11.00 20.96
C LYS A 267 36.97 10.34 19.69
N PHE A 268 36.04 9.42 19.88
CA PHE A 268 35.32 8.73 18.81
C PHE A 268 34.48 9.73 18.01
N VAL A 269 34.59 9.70 16.68
CA VAL A 269 33.73 10.48 15.77
C VAL A 269 33.09 9.47 14.83
N SER A 270 31.78 9.23 15.01
CA SER A 270 31.00 8.43 14.06
C SER A 270 30.98 9.14 12.71
N THR A 271 31.31 8.43 11.64
CA THR A 271 31.27 8.94 10.26
C THR A 271 30.44 7.96 9.43
N HIS A 272 29.18 8.33 9.18
CA HIS A 272 28.38 7.72 8.12
C HIS A 272 28.52 8.59 6.88
N LEU A 273 28.57 7.96 5.70
CA LEU A 273 28.62 8.63 4.42
C LEU A 273 27.37 8.31 3.58
N ILE A 274 26.83 7.10 3.63
CA ILE A 274 25.61 6.69 2.91
C ILE A 274 24.40 6.66 3.85
N GLN A 275 23.35 7.40 3.51
CA GLN A 275 22.11 7.41 4.29
C GLN A 275 21.13 6.37 3.74
N ASN A 276 20.58 5.53 4.62
CA ASN A 276 19.60 4.45 4.38
C ASN A 276 18.82 4.60 3.06
N PRO A 277 19.31 3.97 1.97
CA PRO A 277 18.70 4.13 0.66
C PRO A 277 17.32 3.47 0.64
N PRO A 278 16.32 4.08 0.00
CA PRO A 278 14.98 3.50 -0.10
C PRO A 278 14.98 2.23 -0.95
N GLU A 279 13.95 1.41 -0.77
CA GLU A 279 13.71 0.23 -1.62
C GLU A 279 13.42 0.62 -3.07
N ILE A 280 13.94 -0.19 -4.00
CA ILE A 280 13.69 -0.03 -5.43
C ILE A 280 12.72 -1.11 -5.89
N GLU A 281 11.51 -0.72 -6.27
CA GLU A 281 10.57 -1.61 -6.95
C GLU A 281 10.82 -1.59 -8.45
N VAL A 282 11.09 -2.75 -9.06
CA VAL A 282 11.33 -2.90 -10.49
C VAL A 282 10.44 -4.02 -11.04
N TYR A 283 10.06 -3.95 -12.30
CA TYR A 283 9.31 -5.04 -12.94
C TYR A 283 10.23 -6.18 -13.40
N GLU A 284 9.65 -7.32 -13.79
CA GLU A 284 10.39 -8.46 -14.37
C GLU A 284 11.29 -8.01 -15.53
N THR A 285 10.84 -7.04 -16.33
CA THR A 285 11.69 -6.31 -17.28
C THR A 285 11.38 -4.82 -17.17
N GLY A 286 12.38 -4.02 -16.87
CA GLY A 286 12.20 -2.58 -16.70
C GLY A 286 13.33 -1.93 -15.93
N THR A 287 13.21 -0.63 -15.68
CA THR A 287 14.19 0.14 -14.90
C THR A 287 13.48 0.99 -13.89
N ALA A 288 14.03 1.10 -12.68
CA ALA A 288 13.55 1.99 -11.64
C ALA A 288 14.74 2.70 -10.99
N SER A 289 14.51 3.91 -10.47
CA SER A 289 15.57 4.74 -9.90
C SER A 289 15.16 5.37 -8.60
N VAL A 290 16.11 5.49 -7.67
CA VAL A 290 15.95 6.20 -6.39
C VAL A 290 17.10 7.18 -6.18
N GLU A 291 16.87 8.22 -5.39
CA GLU A 291 17.93 9.11 -4.93
C GLU A 291 18.53 8.59 -3.63
N VAL A 292 19.84 8.40 -3.62
CA VAL A 292 20.62 8.03 -2.44
C VAL A 292 21.31 9.28 -1.93
N GLN A 293 21.05 9.63 -0.67
CA GLN A 293 21.72 10.75 -0.02
C GLN A 293 23.05 10.29 0.57
N LEU A 294 24.10 11.05 0.27
CA LEU A 294 25.37 10.94 0.97
C LEU A 294 25.55 12.13 1.86
N ARG A 295 25.89 11.91 3.13
CA ARG A 295 26.03 12.96 4.13
C ARG A 295 27.27 12.70 4.95
N ASN A 296 28.13 13.70 5.09
CA ASN A 296 29.31 13.58 5.95
C ASN A 296 28.94 13.97 7.38
N ASP A 297 28.62 12.99 8.22
CA ASP A 297 28.34 13.24 9.65
C ASP A 297 29.60 13.38 10.53
N GLY A 298 30.78 13.28 9.93
CA GLY A 298 32.06 13.41 10.60
C GLY A 298 32.55 14.83 10.83
N THR A 299 33.76 14.91 11.39
CA THR A 299 34.50 16.17 11.57
C THR A 299 35.57 16.39 10.50
N THR A 300 35.77 15.44 9.59
CA THR A 300 36.83 15.47 8.57
C THR A 300 36.20 15.53 7.20
N THR A 301 36.78 16.31 6.29
CA THR A 301 36.37 16.36 4.87
C THR A 301 36.66 15.04 4.17
N PHE A 302 35.70 14.51 3.42
CA PHE A 302 35.93 13.43 2.47
C PHE A 302 36.32 14.01 1.10
N GLU A 303 37.36 13.46 0.48
CA GLU A 303 37.87 13.88 -0.83
C GLU A 303 37.95 12.65 -1.75
N ASP A 304 37.69 12.85 -3.04
CA ASP A 304 37.72 11.80 -4.06
C ASP A 304 36.89 10.56 -3.70
N ILE A 305 35.66 10.77 -3.22
CA ILE A 305 34.74 9.69 -2.86
C ILE A 305 34.40 8.90 -4.13
N LYS A 306 34.68 7.58 -4.14
CA LYS A 306 34.31 6.66 -5.21
C LYS A 306 33.14 5.80 -4.78
N LEU A 307 32.12 5.74 -5.64
CA LEU A 307 30.91 4.97 -5.44
C LEU A 307 30.91 3.77 -6.39
N ALA A 308 30.40 2.64 -5.89
CA ALA A 308 30.14 1.46 -6.71
C ALA A 308 28.82 0.82 -6.29
N ALA A 309 28.06 0.33 -7.27
CA ALA A 309 26.81 -0.37 -7.06
C ALA A 309 26.88 -1.74 -7.77
N ILE A 310 26.74 -2.82 -7.00
CA ILE A 310 26.88 -4.19 -7.51
C ILE A 310 25.64 -4.98 -7.10
N SER A 311 24.94 -5.59 -8.06
CA SER A 311 23.80 -6.45 -7.74
C SER A 311 24.26 -7.86 -7.36
N SER A 312 23.50 -8.49 -6.46
CA SER A 312 23.66 -9.90 -6.09
C SER A 312 23.16 -10.89 -7.15
N ALA A 313 22.39 -10.43 -8.15
CA ALA A 313 21.80 -11.28 -9.19
C ALA A 313 22.17 -10.80 -10.61
N SER A 314 22.49 -11.73 -11.50
CA SER A 314 22.86 -11.42 -12.89
C SER A 314 21.76 -10.78 -13.73
N GLN A 315 20.50 -10.95 -13.34
CA GLN A 315 19.32 -10.42 -14.03
C GLN A 315 19.01 -8.97 -13.64
N ILE A 316 19.64 -8.47 -12.56
CA ILE A 316 19.50 -7.11 -12.07
C ILE A 316 20.83 -6.40 -12.26
N THR A 317 20.86 -5.31 -13.02
CA THR A 317 22.04 -4.45 -13.17
C THR A 317 21.82 -3.14 -12.43
N ALA A 318 22.85 -2.64 -11.77
CA ALA A 318 22.82 -1.36 -11.06
C ALA A 318 23.72 -0.34 -11.76
N SER A 319 23.30 0.92 -11.79
CA SER A 319 24.10 2.04 -12.30
C SER A 319 23.88 3.28 -11.47
N LEU A 320 24.90 4.14 -11.40
CA LEU A 320 24.87 5.41 -10.65
C LEU A 320 24.93 6.58 -11.63
N SER A 321 24.25 7.68 -11.33
CA SER A 321 24.36 8.91 -12.12
C SER A 321 25.74 9.56 -12.05
N SER A 322 26.48 9.28 -10.96
CA SER A 322 27.89 9.62 -10.79
C SER A 322 28.55 8.53 -9.95
N ASP A 323 29.71 8.07 -10.37
CA ASP A 323 30.56 7.12 -9.63
C ASP A 323 31.58 7.84 -8.73
N THR A 324 31.64 9.17 -8.78
CA THR A 324 32.59 9.98 -8.03
C THR A 324 31.94 11.23 -7.43
N ILE A 325 32.35 11.60 -6.22
CA ILE A 325 32.02 12.86 -5.57
C ILE A 325 33.34 13.51 -5.14
N PRO A 326 33.73 14.67 -5.71
CA PRO A 326 35.06 15.23 -5.48
C PRO A 326 35.34 15.58 -4.02
N LYS A 327 34.34 16.09 -3.30
CA LYS A 327 34.49 16.59 -1.94
C LYS A 327 33.16 16.58 -1.20
N LEU A 328 33.18 16.24 0.08
CA LEU A 328 32.04 16.41 1.00
C LEU A 328 32.53 16.93 2.35
N GLU A 329 32.24 18.18 2.68
CA GLU A 329 32.64 18.84 3.94
C GLU A 329 31.81 18.33 5.13
N PRO A 330 32.32 18.45 6.38
CA PRO A 330 31.56 18.13 7.59
C PRO A 330 30.15 18.76 7.60
N GLY A 331 29.12 17.93 7.78
CA GLY A 331 27.70 18.33 7.77
C GLY A 331 27.09 18.54 6.39
N GLN A 332 27.86 18.40 5.31
CA GLN A 332 27.36 18.53 3.94
C GLN A 332 26.66 17.26 3.47
N THR A 333 25.57 17.45 2.72
CA THR A 333 24.83 16.39 2.03
C THR A 333 24.93 16.58 0.52
N THR A 334 25.01 15.49 -0.22
CA THR A 334 24.84 15.42 -1.68
C THR A 334 23.96 14.23 -2.04
N SER A 335 23.56 14.10 -3.30
CA SER A 335 22.70 13.00 -3.74
C SER A 335 23.18 12.42 -5.06
N VAL A 336 23.06 11.10 -5.18
CA VAL A 336 23.33 10.34 -6.39
C VAL A 336 22.11 9.53 -6.74
N ARG A 337 21.77 9.43 -8.04
CA ARG A 337 20.69 8.56 -8.48
C ARG A 337 21.22 7.15 -8.68
N LEU A 338 20.61 6.18 -8.01
CA LEU A 338 20.84 4.76 -8.20
C LEU A 338 19.72 4.19 -9.07
N THR A 339 20.07 3.61 -10.22
CA THR A 339 19.15 3.00 -11.17
C THR A 339 19.36 1.48 -11.17
N ALA A 340 18.30 0.74 -10.81
CA ALA A 340 18.23 -0.71 -11.01
C ALA A 340 17.53 -1.03 -12.33
N SER A 341 18.07 -1.95 -13.10
CA SER A 341 17.48 -2.44 -14.35
C SER A 341 17.34 -3.95 -14.29
N SER A 342 16.15 -4.45 -14.61
CA SER A 342 15.80 -5.86 -14.59
C SER A 342 15.62 -6.39 -16.01
N SER A 343 16.12 -7.61 -16.25
CA SER A 343 16.11 -8.27 -17.55
C SER A 343 15.54 -9.70 -17.47
N ASN A 344 14.22 -9.78 -17.29
CA ASN A 344 13.47 -11.00 -16.96
C ASN A 344 13.89 -11.62 -15.61
N ALA A 345 14.08 -10.79 -14.59
CA ALA A 345 14.29 -11.29 -13.24
C ALA A 345 12.99 -11.94 -12.71
N PRO A 346 13.05 -13.12 -12.07
CA PRO A 346 11.90 -13.69 -11.36
C PRO A 346 11.36 -12.76 -10.27
N LEU A 347 10.06 -12.87 -9.99
CA LEU A 347 9.44 -12.17 -8.86
C LEU A 347 10.14 -12.53 -7.54
N GLY A 348 10.39 -11.53 -6.71
CA GLY A 348 11.03 -11.72 -5.41
C GLY A 348 11.90 -10.55 -4.97
N SER A 349 12.62 -10.74 -3.88
CA SER A 349 13.51 -9.73 -3.29
C SER A 349 14.97 -9.98 -3.66
N TYR A 350 15.65 -8.90 -4.02
CA TYR A 350 17.05 -8.85 -4.41
C TYR A 350 17.75 -7.74 -3.64
N SER A 351 19.07 -7.63 -3.81
CA SER A 351 19.86 -6.57 -3.19
C SER A 351 20.91 -6.01 -4.14
N ILE A 352 21.16 -4.71 -4.00
CA ILE A 352 22.29 -4.01 -4.59
C ILE A 352 23.22 -3.58 -3.46
N ALA A 353 24.46 -4.06 -3.47
CA ALA A 353 25.51 -3.56 -2.59
C ALA A 353 26.00 -2.22 -3.12
N LEU A 354 25.74 -1.15 -2.37
CA LEU A 354 26.21 0.20 -2.64
C LEU A 354 27.38 0.51 -1.71
N SER A 355 28.56 0.75 -2.27
CA SER A 355 29.76 1.07 -1.50
C SER A 355 30.31 2.45 -1.83
N ALA A 356 30.83 3.14 -0.81
CA ALA A 356 31.53 4.40 -0.91
C ALA A 356 32.94 4.26 -0.30
N THR A 357 33.96 4.76 -1.00
CA THR A 357 35.37 4.74 -0.53
C THR A 357 35.99 6.12 -0.66
N SER A 358 36.76 6.55 0.34
CA SER A 358 37.44 7.85 0.36
C SER A 358 38.73 7.75 1.19
N GLY A 359 39.89 7.67 0.52
CA GLY A 359 41.16 7.36 1.19
C GLY A 359 41.10 6.00 1.87
N ASP A 360 41.32 5.97 3.18
CA ASP A 360 41.25 4.75 4.00
C ASP A 360 39.83 4.44 4.52
N TYR A 361 38.86 5.33 4.29
CA TYR A 361 37.46 5.12 4.67
C TYR A 361 36.74 4.25 3.63
N SER A 362 35.94 3.29 4.09
CA SER A 362 35.08 2.45 3.27
C SER A 362 33.78 2.15 3.99
N GLU A 363 32.65 2.38 3.34
CA GLU A 363 31.30 2.02 3.80
C GLU A 363 30.58 1.24 2.71
N ALA A 364 29.77 0.27 3.09
CA ALA A 364 28.90 -0.46 2.18
C ALA A 364 27.54 -0.70 2.82
N VAL A 365 26.48 -0.42 2.07
CA VAL A 365 25.09 -0.65 2.47
C VAL A 365 24.39 -1.54 1.45
N SER A 366 23.39 -2.30 1.90
CA SER A 366 22.56 -3.11 1.01
C SER A 366 21.26 -2.38 0.69
N VAL A 367 21.03 -2.07 -0.59
CA VAL A 367 19.79 -1.48 -1.08
C VAL A 367 18.82 -2.60 -1.48
N PRO A 368 17.64 -2.71 -0.86
CA PRO A 368 16.66 -3.73 -1.24
C PRO A 368 16.06 -3.40 -2.61
N VAL A 369 15.85 -4.44 -3.42
CA VAL A 369 15.20 -4.36 -4.73
C VAL A 369 14.08 -5.40 -4.79
N ALA A 370 12.84 -4.97 -4.98
CA ALA A 370 11.71 -5.87 -5.18
C ALA A 370 11.41 -5.99 -6.67
N VAL A 371 11.43 -7.22 -7.20
CA VAL A 371 10.91 -7.51 -8.54
C VAL A 371 9.44 -7.87 -8.43
N VAL A 372 8.59 -6.98 -8.91
CA VAL A 372 7.14 -7.10 -8.83
C VAL A 372 6.54 -7.46 -10.19
N LYS A 373 5.39 -8.14 -10.15
CA LYS A 373 4.70 -8.56 -11.37
C LYS A 373 4.06 -7.34 -12.00
N PHE A 374 4.33 -7.13 -13.28
CA PHE A 374 3.59 -6.16 -14.06
C PHE A 374 2.14 -6.63 -14.21
N LEU A 375 1.25 -6.12 -13.36
CA LEU A 375 -0.15 -6.51 -13.42
C LEU A 375 -0.77 -5.85 -14.66
N LYS A 376 -1.20 -6.68 -15.62
CA LYS A 376 -1.91 -6.25 -16.83
C LYS A 376 -3.12 -5.35 -16.53
N SER A 377 -3.70 -5.49 -15.33
CA SER A 377 -4.78 -4.65 -14.81
C SER A 377 -4.35 -3.22 -14.49
N GLU A 378 -3.17 -3.00 -13.92
CA GLU A 378 -2.68 -1.65 -13.57
C GLU A 378 -2.34 -0.85 -14.81
N LYS A 379 -1.72 -1.49 -15.82
CA LYS A 379 -1.51 -0.85 -17.13
C LYS A 379 -2.85 -0.46 -17.77
N LEU A 380 -3.82 -1.36 -17.74
CA LEU A 380 -5.13 -1.12 -18.32
C LEU A 380 -5.85 0.02 -17.56
N GLU A 381 -5.71 0.08 -16.25
CA GLU A 381 -6.31 1.13 -15.43
C GLU A 381 -5.63 2.48 -15.66
N ALA A 382 -4.30 2.54 -15.62
CA ALA A 382 -3.54 3.75 -15.96
C ALA A 382 -3.90 4.26 -17.36
N GLN A 383 -3.97 3.36 -18.35
CA GLN A 383 -4.40 3.70 -19.71
C GLN A 383 -5.81 4.30 -19.74
N ARG A 384 -6.77 3.67 -19.05
CA ARG A 384 -8.16 4.18 -18.98
C ARG A 384 -8.23 5.56 -18.32
N GLN A 385 -7.50 5.79 -17.25
CA GLN A 385 -7.47 7.10 -16.59
C GLN A 385 -6.83 8.16 -17.47
N ILE A 386 -5.74 7.84 -18.18
CA ILE A 386 -5.12 8.78 -19.15
C ILE A 386 -6.09 9.12 -20.27
N GLU A 387 -6.75 8.13 -20.88
CA GLU A 387 -7.73 8.34 -21.95
C GLU A 387 -8.92 9.19 -21.46
N PHE A 388 -9.42 8.90 -20.25
CA PHE A 388 -10.47 9.69 -19.62
C PHE A 388 -10.03 11.14 -19.37
N GLY A 389 -8.86 11.35 -18.77
CA GLY A 389 -8.32 12.68 -18.51
C GLY A 389 -8.11 13.50 -19.78
N LEU A 390 -7.58 12.89 -20.84
CA LEU A 390 -7.40 13.55 -22.14
C LEU A 390 -8.75 13.95 -22.75
N SER A 391 -9.75 13.06 -22.69
CA SER A 391 -11.11 13.38 -23.12
C SER A 391 -11.70 14.56 -22.32
N LEU A 392 -11.47 14.58 -21.00
CA LEU A 392 -11.97 15.64 -20.11
C LEU A 392 -11.31 16.99 -20.44
N ALA A 393 -9.99 17.00 -20.69
CA ALA A 393 -9.24 18.18 -21.10
C ALA A 393 -9.60 18.71 -22.50
N MET A 394 -9.98 17.82 -23.42
CA MET A 394 -10.45 18.21 -24.77
C MET A 394 -11.84 18.84 -24.74
N GLN A 395 -12.73 18.32 -23.89
CA GLN A 395 -14.13 18.77 -23.82
C GLN A 395 -14.33 20.05 -23.00
N ASN A 396 -13.39 20.41 -22.12
CA ASN A 396 -13.51 21.55 -21.21
C ASN A 396 -12.30 22.47 -21.32
N GLN A 397 -12.51 23.76 -21.59
CA GLN A 397 -11.43 24.72 -21.81
C GLN A 397 -10.58 24.93 -20.54
N GLU A 398 -11.23 24.89 -19.38
CA GLU A 398 -10.67 25.04 -18.04
C GLU A 398 -9.68 23.93 -17.69
N CYS A 399 -9.77 22.79 -18.38
CA CYS A 399 -8.94 21.62 -18.10
C CYS A 399 -7.73 21.48 -19.04
N ARG A 400 -7.55 22.40 -19.99
CA ARG A 400 -6.45 22.32 -20.97
C ARG A 400 -5.07 22.39 -20.34
N GLU A 401 -4.91 23.06 -19.20
CA GLU A 401 -3.63 23.15 -18.49
C GLU A 401 -3.13 21.79 -17.97
N PHE A 402 -4.04 20.82 -17.77
CA PHE A 402 -3.68 19.47 -17.30
C PHE A 402 -3.26 18.52 -18.44
N ALA A 403 -3.32 18.96 -19.71
CA ALA A 403 -2.92 18.14 -20.86
C ALA A 403 -1.43 17.76 -20.80
N ASP A 404 -0.57 18.65 -20.30
CA ASP A 404 0.87 18.38 -20.16
C ASP A 404 1.15 17.31 -19.10
N THR A 405 0.40 17.31 -17.99
CA THR A 405 0.48 16.26 -16.96
C THR A 405 0.00 14.91 -17.49
N LEU A 406 -1.04 14.90 -18.33
CA LEU A 406 -1.53 13.69 -18.99
C LEU A 406 -0.56 13.16 -20.06
N ASP A 407 0.18 14.03 -20.75
CA ASP A 407 1.28 13.61 -21.64
C ASP A 407 2.44 12.98 -20.86
N GLN A 408 2.79 13.54 -19.69
CA GLN A 408 3.76 12.93 -18.78
C GLN A 408 3.30 11.57 -18.26
N ALA A 409 2.01 11.43 -17.92
CA ALA A 409 1.41 10.15 -17.53
C ALA A 409 1.53 9.11 -18.66
N ASN A 410 1.24 9.50 -19.91
CA ASN A 410 1.35 8.62 -21.07
C ASN A 410 2.80 8.21 -21.38
N LYS A 411 3.78 9.11 -21.16
CA LYS A 411 5.21 8.78 -21.26
C LYS A 411 5.61 7.75 -20.21
N ALA A 412 5.27 7.98 -18.94
CA ALA A 412 5.51 7.03 -17.86
C ALA A 412 4.91 5.63 -18.17
N LEU A 413 3.69 5.59 -18.72
CA LEU A 413 3.05 4.33 -19.11
C LEU A 413 3.81 3.59 -20.22
N LYS A 414 4.37 4.32 -21.19
CA LYS A 414 5.19 3.76 -22.28
C LYS A 414 6.55 3.27 -21.78
N ASP A 415 7.11 3.96 -20.79
CA ASP A 415 8.37 3.60 -20.14
C ASP A 415 8.20 2.42 -19.16
N GLY A 416 6.97 1.96 -18.96
CA GLY A 416 6.62 0.81 -18.14
C GLY A 416 6.27 1.15 -16.69
N ASP A 417 6.32 2.42 -16.30
CA ASP A 417 5.96 2.88 -14.95
C ASP A 417 4.45 3.13 -14.83
N ALA A 418 3.69 2.06 -14.70
CA ALA A 418 2.22 2.11 -14.62
C ALA A 418 1.72 2.82 -13.35
N ALA A 419 2.46 2.70 -12.23
CA ALA A 419 2.11 3.34 -10.97
C ALA A 419 2.25 4.87 -11.04
N LEU A 420 3.38 5.37 -11.57
CA LEU A 420 3.57 6.80 -11.82
C LEU A 420 2.56 7.32 -12.83
N ALA A 421 2.31 6.59 -13.91
CA ALA A 421 1.32 6.95 -14.93
C ALA A 421 -0.08 7.12 -14.32
N LEU A 422 -0.51 6.15 -13.50
CA LEU A 422 -1.81 6.18 -12.84
C LEU A 422 -1.92 7.38 -11.88
N ARG A 423 -0.87 7.64 -11.08
CA ARG A 423 -0.84 8.80 -10.17
C ARG A 423 -0.97 10.12 -10.93
N LEU A 424 -0.14 10.34 -11.95
CA LEU A 424 -0.16 11.56 -12.77
C LEU A 424 -1.51 11.78 -13.45
N ALA A 425 -2.12 10.69 -13.97
CA ALA A 425 -3.45 10.76 -14.57
C ALA A 425 -4.53 11.16 -13.55
N ASN A 426 -4.51 10.56 -12.37
CA ASN A 426 -5.46 10.88 -11.30
C ASN A 426 -5.32 12.32 -10.79
N ASP A 427 -4.08 12.80 -10.61
CA ASP A 427 -3.79 14.17 -10.20
C ASP A 427 -4.33 15.18 -11.23
N ALA A 428 -4.10 14.91 -12.52
CA ALA A 428 -4.64 15.73 -13.62
C ALA A 428 -6.17 15.75 -13.64
N ILE A 429 -6.83 14.60 -13.46
CA ILE A 429 -8.29 14.50 -13.39
C ILE A 429 -8.83 15.27 -12.17
N ALA A 430 -8.20 15.12 -11.01
CA ALA A 430 -8.60 15.81 -9.79
C ALA A 430 -8.46 17.34 -9.92
N GLY A 431 -7.34 17.81 -10.47
CA GLY A 431 -7.12 19.23 -10.77
C GLY A 431 -8.18 19.78 -11.72
N CYS A 432 -8.48 19.07 -12.81
CA CYS A 432 -9.52 19.46 -13.75
C CYS A 432 -10.91 19.52 -13.09
N LYS A 433 -11.27 18.54 -12.24
CA LYS A 433 -12.54 18.57 -11.48
C LYS A 433 -12.64 19.81 -10.58
N GLN A 434 -11.55 20.22 -9.95
CA GLN A 434 -11.52 21.44 -9.13
C GLN A 434 -11.68 22.70 -9.99
N ALA A 435 -10.99 22.78 -11.13
CA ALA A 435 -11.11 23.90 -12.07
C ALA A 435 -12.55 24.06 -12.57
N LEU A 436 -13.22 22.96 -12.93
CA LEU A 436 -14.62 22.94 -13.33
C LEU A 436 -15.56 23.40 -12.21
N ALA A 437 -15.32 22.98 -10.98
CA ALA A 437 -16.12 23.40 -9.83
C ALA A 437 -16.04 24.92 -9.59
N LEU A 438 -14.85 25.51 -9.76
CA LEU A 438 -14.64 26.96 -9.65
C LEU A 438 -15.31 27.71 -10.81
N ALA A 439 -15.19 27.21 -12.05
CA ALA A 439 -15.83 27.83 -13.21
C ALA A 439 -17.37 27.79 -13.12
N GLY A 440 -17.94 26.72 -12.55
CA GLY A 440 -19.39 26.61 -12.30
C GLY A 440 -19.93 27.60 -11.26
N THR A 441 -19.08 28.13 -10.36
CA THR A 441 -19.51 29.09 -9.32
C THR A 441 -19.64 30.53 -9.79
N GLU A 442 -19.18 30.89 -10.99
CA GLU A 442 -19.32 32.26 -11.53
C GLU A 442 -20.70 32.51 -12.19
N ALA A 443 -21.61 31.52 -12.23
CA ALA A 443 -22.94 31.66 -12.84
C ALA A 443 -24.10 31.96 -11.84
N GLY A 444 -23.83 32.24 -10.55
CA GLY A 444 -24.87 32.55 -9.56
C GLY A 444 -24.47 33.67 -8.57
N PRO A 445 -25.44 34.47 -8.06
CA PRO A 445 -25.13 35.60 -7.19
C PRO A 445 -24.48 35.17 -5.86
N LEU A 446 -23.31 35.75 -5.62
CA LEU A 446 -22.39 35.57 -4.49
C LEU A 446 -22.98 35.99 -3.13
N THR A 447 -23.87 35.21 -2.52
CA THR A 447 -24.29 35.45 -1.12
C THR A 447 -24.42 34.20 -0.24
N GLY A 448 -23.86 33.04 -0.61
CA GLY A 448 -24.16 31.79 0.10
C GLY A 448 -23.03 31.01 0.80
N LEU A 449 -21.76 31.11 0.38
CA LEU A 449 -20.85 29.96 0.55
C LEU A 449 -19.65 30.13 1.50
N PHE A 450 -19.61 31.18 2.32
CA PHE A 450 -18.57 31.31 3.36
C PHE A 450 -19.06 31.19 4.82
N ALA A 451 -20.35 30.91 5.06
CA ALA A 451 -20.89 30.80 6.42
C ALA A 451 -20.80 29.39 7.05
N GLY A 452 -20.32 28.37 6.32
CA GLY A 452 -20.47 26.97 6.74
C GLY A 452 -19.25 26.26 7.36
N ARG A 453 -18.04 26.81 7.30
CA ARG A 453 -16.82 26.04 7.65
C ARG A 453 -15.71 26.78 8.41
N LEU A 454 -16.03 27.87 9.09
CA LEU A 454 -15.09 28.60 9.95
C LEU A 454 -15.39 28.50 11.45
N LEU A 455 -16.16 27.50 11.89
CA LEU A 455 -16.39 27.21 13.30
C LEU A 455 -16.16 25.72 13.58
N GLN A 456 -14.90 25.29 13.49
CA GLN A 456 -14.31 24.17 14.25
C GLN A 456 -12.90 23.89 13.68
N GLY A 457 -11.85 24.34 14.36
CA GLY A 457 -10.46 24.03 14.01
C GLY A 457 -9.47 25.09 14.49
N ASP A 458 -8.38 24.64 15.09
CA ASP A 458 -7.40 25.36 15.92
C ASP A 458 -6.76 26.62 15.29
N TRP A 459 -6.61 27.68 16.08
CA TRP A 459 -6.28 29.04 15.63
C TRP A 459 -4.77 29.35 15.55
N ALA A 460 -3.89 28.39 15.83
CA ALA A 460 -2.47 28.68 16.03
C ALA A 460 -1.61 28.82 14.76
N ASN A 461 -2.05 28.39 13.56
CA ASN A 461 -1.20 28.39 12.34
C ASN A 461 -1.70 29.27 11.17
N SER A 462 -2.68 30.16 11.40
CA SER A 462 -3.38 30.89 10.34
C SER A 462 -2.63 32.09 9.74
N ALA A 463 -1.49 32.51 10.29
CA ALA A 463 -0.82 33.73 9.88
C ALA A 463 -0.08 33.63 8.53
N VAL A 464 0.38 32.43 8.14
CA VAL A 464 1.19 32.23 6.93
C VAL A 464 0.33 32.07 5.68
N ILE A 465 -0.84 31.44 5.79
CA ILE A 465 -1.73 31.17 4.65
C ILE A 465 -2.49 32.44 4.22
N GLY A 466 -2.83 33.33 5.16
CA GLY A 466 -3.46 34.62 4.85
C GLY A 466 -2.56 35.58 4.07
N ALA A 467 -1.25 35.55 4.33
CA ALA A 467 -0.29 36.42 3.65
C ALA A 467 -0.08 36.02 2.17
N VAL A 468 -0.01 34.72 1.88
CA VAL A 468 0.18 34.22 0.49
C VAL A 468 -1.06 34.49 -0.37
N GLY A 469 -2.26 34.28 0.17
CA GLY A 469 -3.51 34.56 -0.55
C GLY A 469 -3.70 36.04 -0.89
N ALA A 470 -3.33 36.95 0.02
CA ALA A 470 -3.41 38.39 -0.22
C ALA A 470 -2.41 38.86 -1.29
N VAL A 471 -1.20 38.27 -1.34
CA VAL A 471 -0.19 38.60 -2.35
C VAL A 471 -0.64 38.12 -3.73
N ILE A 472 -1.19 36.91 -3.86
CA ILE A 472 -1.67 36.38 -5.15
C ILE A 472 -2.83 37.22 -5.68
N ALA A 473 -3.79 37.59 -4.82
CA ALA A 473 -4.92 38.44 -5.21
C ALA A 473 -4.45 39.84 -5.66
N LEU A 474 -3.49 40.46 -4.96
CA LEU A 474 -2.95 41.77 -5.36
C LEU A 474 -2.17 41.69 -6.69
N THR A 475 -1.45 40.59 -6.91
CA THR A 475 -0.65 40.37 -8.12
C THR A 475 -1.55 40.19 -9.35
N LEU A 476 -2.67 39.46 -9.20
CA LEU A 476 -3.66 39.28 -10.27
C LEU A 476 -4.42 40.58 -10.60
N VAL A 477 -4.73 41.41 -9.59
CA VAL A 477 -5.35 42.73 -9.82
C VAL A 477 -4.39 43.69 -10.53
N LEU A 478 -3.09 43.62 -10.23
CA LEU A 478 -2.06 44.43 -10.91
C LEU A 478 -1.79 43.96 -12.34
N LEU A 479 -1.76 42.64 -12.59
CA LEU A 479 -1.63 42.07 -13.94
C LEU A 479 -2.81 42.44 -14.85
N LYS A 480 -4.04 42.47 -14.30
CA LYS A 480 -5.24 42.86 -15.05
C LYS A 480 -5.25 44.35 -15.43
N LYS A 481 -4.53 45.20 -14.70
CA LYS A 481 -4.35 46.63 -15.04
C LYS A 481 -3.24 46.88 -16.07
N LEU A 482 -2.28 45.98 -16.21
CA LEU A 482 -1.13 46.16 -17.11
C LEU A 482 -1.36 45.59 -18.52
N VAL A 483 -2.32 44.68 -18.69
CA VAL A 483 -2.64 44.09 -20.00
C VAL A 483 -3.95 44.65 -20.55
N THR A 484 -3.92 45.88 -21.05
CA THR A 484 -4.85 46.33 -22.09
C THR A 484 -4.09 46.99 -23.23
N PRO A 485 -3.80 46.27 -24.33
CA PRO A 485 -3.51 46.90 -25.60
C PRO A 485 -4.79 47.01 -26.45
N LYS A 486 -5.06 48.24 -26.88
CA LYS A 486 -5.95 48.55 -28.00
C LYS A 486 -5.40 47.96 -29.30
N ARG A 487 -6.34 47.55 -30.19
CA ARG A 487 -6.25 47.53 -31.67
C ARG A 487 -5.59 46.30 -32.32
N LYS A 488 -6.40 45.42 -32.94
CA LYS A 488 -6.16 44.74 -34.25
C LYS A 488 -7.30 43.76 -34.63
N GLU A 489 -8.55 44.22 -34.72
CA GLU A 489 -9.66 43.37 -35.21
C GLU A 489 -10.09 43.66 -36.66
N ASP A 490 -9.60 44.74 -37.29
CA ASP A 490 -10.05 45.13 -38.64
C ASP A 490 -9.21 44.56 -39.80
N GLU A 491 -8.17 43.75 -39.53
CA GLU A 491 -7.26 43.25 -40.57
C GLU A 491 -7.55 41.78 -40.99
N ILE A 492 -8.28 41.01 -40.18
CA ILE A 492 -8.60 39.59 -40.46
C ILE A 492 -9.94 39.44 -41.19
N ALA A 493 -10.90 40.34 -40.97
CA ALA A 493 -12.18 40.33 -41.68
C ALA A 493 -12.07 40.71 -43.17
N LYS A 494 -10.94 41.32 -43.60
CA LYS A 494 -10.70 41.71 -44.99
C LYS A 494 -9.99 40.62 -45.81
N GLN A 495 -9.30 39.66 -45.18
CA GLN A 495 -8.66 38.53 -45.87
C GLN A 495 -9.62 37.38 -46.17
N LEU A 496 -10.73 37.24 -45.44
CA LEU A 496 -11.70 36.16 -45.65
C LEU A 496 -12.82 36.51 -46.66
N ALA A 497 -12.81 37.73 -47.23
CA ALA A 497 -13.80 38.16 -48.20
C ALA A 497 -13.30 38.13 -49.66
N ASP A 498 -12.00 38.01 -49.89
CA ASP A 498 -11.38 37.99 -51.24
C ASP A 498 -11.05 36.58 -51.76
N GLU A 499 -11.38 35.51 -51.02
CA GLU A 499 -11.16 34.10 -51.44
C GLU A 499 -12.47 33.30 -51.55
N GLY A 500 -13.46 33.88 -52.25
CA GLY A 500 -14.48 33.09 -52.92
C GLY A 500 -14.22 33.13 -54.41
N GLU A 501 -13.92 31.98 -55.02
CA GLU A 501 -14.18 31.59 -56.42
C GLU A 501 -13.11 30.61 -56.91
N ASP A 502 -13.36 29.29 -56.78
CA ASP A 502 -13.18 28.29 -57.85
C ASP A 502 -13.28 26.83 -57.32
N GLY A 503 -14.15 26.02 -57.94
CA GLY A 503 -14.16 24.55 -57.87
C GLY A 503 -15.09 23.92 -56.82
N ALA A 504 -16.36 23.59 -57.08
CA ALA A 504 -16.91 22.57 -57.99
C ALA A 504 -16.56 21.09 -57.64
N SER A 505 -17.61 20.37 -57.22
CA SER A 505 -17.91 18.94 -57.45
C SER A 505 -17.03 17.84 -56.82
N GLY A 506 -17.67 16.99 -56.01
CA GLY A 506 -17.21 15.61 -55.77
C GLY A 506 -17.60 15.04 -54.40
N ALA A 507 -18.36 13.95 -54.42
CA ALA A 507 -18.57 12.99 -53.32
C ALA A 507 -19.63 13.31 -52.23
N GLN A 508 -20.90 13.26 -52.62
CA GLN A 508 -21.99 12.76 -51.77
C GLN A 508 -22.75 11.69 -52.55
N GLN A 509 -22.30 10.42 -52.49
CA GLN A 509 -23.10 9.22 -52.79
C GLN A 509 -22.25 7.95 -52.55
N GLU A 510 -22.24 7.47 -51.30
CA GLU A 510 -21.87 6.12 -50.82
C GLU A 510 -21.65 6.33 -49.31
N TYR A 511 -22.56 6.04 -48.40
CA TYR A 511 -22.92 4.70 -47.93
C TYR A 511 -24.24 4.83 -47.14
N SER A 512 -25.35 4.44 -47.75
CA SER A 512 -26.57 4.08 -47.03
C SER A 512 -27.21 2.94 -47.83
N ASN A 513 -26.89 1.70 -47.44
CA ASN A 513 -27.70 0.50 -47.66
C ASN A 513 -26.94 -0.75 -47.20
N LYS A 514 -27.42 -1.34 -46.09
CA LYS A 514 -27.37 -2.75 -45.63
C LYS A 514 -27.54 -2.66 -44.11
N ILE A 515 -28.69 -3.01 -43.55
CA ILE A 515 -28.98 -4.35 -43.05
C ILE A 515 -30.49 -4.61 -43.13
N LYS A 516 -30.88 -5.74 -43.75
CA LYS A 516 -32.17 -6.42 -43.53
C LYS A 516 -31.96 -7.53 -42.50
N PRO A 517 -32.95 -7.85 -41.66
CA PRO A 517 -32.92 -9.00 -40.77
C PRO A 517 -33.33 -10.28 -41.52
N ALA A 518 -32.85 -11.43 -41.07
CA ALA A 518 -33.35 -12.75 -41.45
C ALA A 518 -33.91 -13.47 -40.23
N GLU A 519 -34.97 -14.23 -40.50
CA GLU A 519 -35.80 -15.06 -39.61
C GLU A 519 -35.04 -16.09 -38.76
#